data_AF-A0A7L2BXC4-F1
#
_entry.id   AF-A0A7L2BXC4-F1
#
_cell.length_a   1.000
_cell.length_b   1.000
_cell.length_c   1.000
_cell.angle_alpha   90.00
_cell.angle_beta   90.00
_cell.angle_gamma   90.00
#
_symmetry.space_group_name_H-M   'P 1'
#
loop_
_entity.id
_entity.type
_entity.pdbx_description
1 polymer ?
#
loop_
_entity_poly.entity_id
_entity_poly.type
_entity_poly.pdbx_seq_one_letter_code
_entity_poly.pdbx_strand_id
1 'polypeptide(L)'
;QSCLSRQQLLAAIRQMQQLLKGQETRFSEGLRAVRSRLSTIHASLAKAAPEPPAASCPALQAPADGRKFGTKYLVDHEVHFACNPGFQLLGSSTRMCQANGSWTGQEPRCAEISECSSSPCQNGGTCLEGLNHFKCLCPPQWTGTTCQYQAQTAPPAWSVTDDPAFSRQPRCAQIAQTQQCSCDPGFHMSGTASSGICQDLNECEVYQQEGGHRLCAHACVNIPGSFRCSCPAGYVLLGDGKSCEDIDECSLSQDNCTSGSTCINTGGGFQCVTPQCPPAAGNISYVKTSPFQCERNPCPMESRSCHQAPKTISFHYLPLPSKLQTPAPLFRMATAAAPGRPGPDSLRFGIAGGNNRGHFVVQRSDRHTGELLLVQSLQGPRTIHVDVDMAEYLDRVFQTKHLSKITLFVSAYEF
;
A
#
# COMPACT_ATOMS: atom_id res chain seq x y z
N GLN A 1 -14.71 73.79 38.50
CA GLN A 1 -14.74 72.95 37.28
C GLN A 1 -16.21 72.64 37.00
N SER A 2 -16.68 73.02 35.81
CA SER A 2 -18.08 73.35 35.48
C SER A 2 -19.08 72.18 35.60
N CYS A 3 -20.03 72.27 36.53
CA CYS A 3 -21.24 71.43 36.52
C CYS A 3 -22.21 71.94 35.44
N LEU A 4 -22.57 71.08 34.48
CA LEU A 4 -23.63 71.34 33.49
C LEU A 4 -24.96 71.62 34.21
N SER A 5 -25.72 72.61 33.73
CA SER A 5 -27.02 72.93 34.34
C SER A 5 -28.02 71.79 34.11
N ARG A 6 -28.91 71.54 35.07
CA ARG A 6 -29.93 70.47 35.01
C ARG A 6 -30.75 70.50 33.71
N GLN A 7 -30.98 71.70 33.16
CA GLN A 7 -31.70 71.87 31.89
C GLN A 7 -30.88 71.41 30.67
N GLN A 8 -29.57 71.68 30.65
CA GLN A 8 -28.68 71.20 29.58
C GLN A 8 -28.56 69.67 29.59
N LEU A 9 -28.50 69.06 30.77
CA LEU A 9 -28.46 67.60 30.90
C LEU A 9 -29.76 66.94 30.40
N LEU A 10 -30.92 67.50 30.75
CA LEU A 10 -32.22 67.00 30.28
C LEU A 10 -32.39 67.17 28.76
N ALA A 11 -31.87 68.25 28.18
CA ALA A 11 -31.86 68.45 26.73
C ALA A 11 -30.97 67.42 26.02
N ALA A 12 -29.78 67.14 26.55
CA ALA A 12 -28.88 66.13 26.02
C ALA A 12 -29.47 64.70 26.12
N ILE A 13 -30.13 64.36 27.22
CA ILE A 13 -30.84 63.08 27.38
C ILE A 13 -31.96 62.93 26.36
N ARG A 14 -32.76 63.99 26.13
CA ARG A 14 -33.82 63.96 25.10
C ARG A 14 -33.26 63.79 23.69
N GLN A 15 -32.15 64.45 23.36
CA GLN A 15 -31.46 64.26 22.08
C GLN A 15 -30.92 62.84 21.91
N MET A 16 -30.29 62.27 22.95
CA MET A 16 -29.83 60.88 22.92
C MET A 16 -30.99 59.89 22.79
N GLN A 17 -32.12 60.12 23.46
CA GLN A 17 -33.32 59.29 23.32
C GLN A 17 -33.91 59.37 21.90
N GLN A 18 -33.95 60.56 21.28
CA GLN A 18 -34.37 60.67 19.88
C GLN A 18 -33.40 59.98 18.92
N LEU A 19 -32.09 60.07 19.17
CA LEU A 19 -31.07 59.39 18.38
C LEU A 19 -31.21 57.86 18.48
N LEU A 20 -31.37 57.34 19.71
CA LEU A 20 -31.56 55.91 19.96
C LEU A 20 -32.85 55.40 19.33
N LYS A 21 -33.95 56.15 19.44
CA LYS A 21 -35.22 55.80 18.79
C LYS A 21 -35.10 55.81 17.26
N GLY A 22 -34.34 56.74 16.69
CA GLY A 22 -34.03 56.77 15.26
C GLY A 22 -33.10 55.64 14.80
N GLN A 23 -32.20 55.17 15.66
CA GLN A 23 -31.37 53.98 15.39
C GLN A 23 -32.19 52.69 15.45
N GLU A 24 -33.12 52.58 16.40
CA GLU A 24 -34.03 51.45 16.56
C GLU A 24 -34.99 51.30 15.36
N THR A 25 -35.52 52.42 14.85
CA THR A 25 -36.34 52.41 13.63
C THR A 25 -35.53 52.01 12.39
N ARG A 26 -34.31 52.52 12.22
CA ARG A 26 -33.42 52.11 11.12
C ARG A 26 -33.00 50.64 11.20
N PHE A 27 -32.73 50.14 12.40
CA PHE A 27 -32.37 48.74 12.62
C PHE A 27 -33.57 47.82 12.32
N SER A 28 -34.77 48.16 12.78
CA SER A 28 -35.99 47.39 12.50
C SER A 28 -36.39 47.42 11.01
N GLU A 29 -36.19 48.55 10.31
CA GLU A 29 -36.31 48.62 8.86
C GLU A 29 -35.24 47.79 8.13
N GLY A 30 -33.99 47.82 8.61
CA GLY A 30 -32.92 46.96 8.10
C GLY A 30 -33.26 45.47 8.25
N LEU A 31 -33.79 45.06 9.40
CA LEU A 31 -34.22 43.68 9.65
C LEU A 31 -35.40 43.28 8.76
N ARG A 32 -36.34 44.20 8.53
CA ARG A 32 -37.47 44.00 7.60
C ARG A 32 -36.97 43.86 6.16
N ALA A 33 -35.99 44.65 5.74
CA ALA A 33 -35.37 44.56 4.42
C ALA A 33 -34.60 43.24 4.25
N VAL A 34 -33.85 42.81 5.27
CA VAL A 34 -33.16 41.50 5.26
C VAL A 34 -34.17 40.36 5.20
N ARG A 35 -35.26 40.40 5.99
CA ARG A 35 -36.33 39.39 5.95
C ARG A 35 -37.04 39.34 4.61
N SER A 36 -37.28 40.50 4.01
CA SER A 36 -37.82 40.61 2.65
C SER A 36 -36.88 39.97 1.64
N ARG A 37 -35.58 40.33 1.64
CA ARG A 37 -34.57 39.71 0.76
C ARG A 37 -34.47 38.19 0.98
N LEU A 38 -34.52 37.73 2.22
CA LEU A 38 -34.50 36.31 2.56
C LEU A 38 -35.73 35.59 1.99
N SER A 39 -36.91 36.19 2.10
CA SER A 39 -38.15 35.65 1.52
C SER A 39 -38.13 35.63 0.00
N THR A 40 -37.52 36.64 -0.64
CA THR A 40 -37.32 36.69 -2.09
C THR A 40 -36.36 35.59 -2.54
N ILE A 41 -35.24 35.40 -1.83
CA ILE A 41 -34.27 34.33 -2.09
C ILE A 41 -34.93 32.96 -1.90
N HIS A 42 -35.73 32.78 -0.84
CA HIS A 42 -36.44 31.52 -0.59
C HIS A 42 -37.47 31.22 -1.69
N ALA A 43 -38.20 32.24 -2.16
CA ALA A 43 -39.13 32.11 -3.29
C ALA A 43 -38.39 31.85 -4.62
N SER A 44 -37.20 32.41 -4.80
CA SER A 44 -36.32 32.14 -5.95
C SER A 44 -35.76 30.72 -5.92
N LEU A 45 -35.42 30.19 -4.73
CA LEU A 45 -35.00 28.79 -4.53
C LEU A 45 -36.16 27.81 -4.73
N ALA A 46 -37.37 28.15 -4.27
CA ALA A 46 -38.57 27.33 -4.49
C ALA A 46 -39.05 27.34 -5.96
N LYS A 47 -38.69 28.38 -6.73
CA LYS A 47 -38.90 28.46 -8.19
C LYS A 47 -37.73 27.94 -9.01
N ALA A 48 -36.60 27.59 -8.39
CA ALA A 48 -35.53 26.91 -9.09
C ALA A 48 -36.07 25.55 -9.53
N ALA A 49 -35.92 25.24 -10.82
CA ALA A 49 -36.24 23.93 -11.35
C ALA A 49 -35.52 22.85 -10.52
N PRO A 50 -36.08 21.63 -10.37
CA PRO A 50 -35.32 20.52 -9.81
C PRO A 50 -33.97 20.47 -10.51
N GLU A 51 -32.88 20.36 -9.73
CA GLU A 51 -31.54 20.23 -10.30
C GLU A 51 -31.60 19.22 -11.45
N PRO A 52 -31.08 19.56 -12.66
CA PRO A 52 -31.01 18.57 -13.73
C PRO A 52 -30.33 17.33 -13.14
N PRO A 53 -30.78 16.11 -13.47
CA PRO A 53 -30.19 14.90 -12.93
C PRO A 53 -28.69 15.00 -13.13
N ALA A 54 -27.94 14.92 -12.03
CA ALA A 54 -26.49 15.09 -12.04
C ALA A 54 -25.93 14.23 -13.18
N ALA A 55 -25.28 14.86 -14.15
CA ALA A 55 -24.77 14.16 -15.33
C ALA A 55 -23.94 12.95 -14.85
N SER A 56 -24.37 11.76 -15.25
CA SER A 56 -23.77 10.51 -14.83
C SER A 56 -23.29 9.77 -16.06
N CYS A 57 -22.09 9.22 -15.99
CA CYS A 57 -21.51 8.44 -17.05
C CYS A 57 -22.01 6.99 -17.01
N PRO A 58 -22.01 6.28 -18.15
CA PRO A 58 -22.36 4.86 -18.19
C PRO A 58 -21.49 4.03 -17.25
N ALA A 59 -22.07 2.99 -16.64
CA ALA A 59 -21.33 2.08 -15.78
C ALA A 59 -20.26 1.33 -16.60
N LEU A 60 -19.00 1.40 -16.14
CA LEU A 60 -17.90 0.65 -16.74
C LEU A 60 -17.81 -0.75 -16.15
N GLN A 61 -17.45 -1.72 -16.98
CA GLN A 61 -17.18 -3.11 -16.59
C GLN A 61 -15.68 -3.34 -16.38
N ALA A 62 -15.34 -4.36 -15.60
CA ALA A 62 -13.95 -4.79 -15.49
C ALA A 62 -13.50 -5.44 -16.82
N PRO A 63 -12.27 -5.16 -17.30
CA PRO A 63 -11.72 -5.88 -18.44
C PRO A 63 -11.59 -7.37 -18.12
N ALA A 64 -11.63 -8.22 -19.14
CA ALA A 64 -11.28 -9.63 -19.01
C ALA A 64 -9.88 -9.74 -18.38
N ASP A 65 -9.71 -10.69 -17.46
CA ASP A 65 -8.47 -10.87 -16.70
C ASP A 65 -7.99 -9.62 -15.96
N GLY A 66 -8.92 -8.77 -15.54
CA GLY A 66 -8.64 -7.58 -14.74
C GLY A 66 -9.75 -7.23 -13.76
N ARG A 67 -9.48 -6.16 -13.02
CA ARG A 67 -10.31 -5.65 -11.93
C ARG A 67 -10.59 -4.16 -12.13
N LYS A 68 -11.78 -3.75 -11.72
CA LYS A 68 -12.23 -2.35 -11.74
C LYS A 68 -12.38 -1.83 -10.32
N PHE A 69 -11.83 -0.66 -10.06
CA PHE A 69 -11.90 0.05 -8.79
C PHE A 69 -12.71 1.33 -8.99
N GLY A 70 -13.77 1.51 -8.19
CA GLY A 70 -14.70 2.62 -8.30
C GLY A 70 -16.13 2.18 -8.62
N THR A 71 -17.05 2.62 -7.78
CA THR A 71 -18.48 2.26 -7.81
C THR A 71 -19.40 3.42 -8.20
N LYS A 72 -18.85 4.64 -8.30
CA LYS A 72 -19.59 5.87 -8.59
C LYS A 72 -19.28 6.37 -10.00
N TYR A 73 -20.28 6.95 -10.65
CA TYR A 73 -20.20 7.37 -12.06
C TYR A 73 -20.69 8.81 -12.28
N LEU A 74 -20.62 9.68 -11.26
CA LEU A 74 -21.00 11.09 -11.40
C LEU A 74 -19.82 11.89 -11.97
N VAL A 75 -20.08 13.08 -12.51
CA VAL A 75 -19.03 14.02 -12.97
C VAL A 75 -17.88 14.12 -11.95
N ASP A 76 -16.65 14.16 -12.45
CA ASP A 76 -15.38 14.20 -11.72
C ASP A 76 -15.02 12.94 -10.93
N HIS A 77 -15.85 11.90 -10.91
CA HIS A 77 -15.44 10.60 -10.37
C HIS A 77 -14.47 9.89 -11.31
N GLU A 78 -13.48 9.24 -10.70
CA GLU A 78 -12.49 8.42 -11.38
C GLU A 78 -12.77 6.94 -11.14
N VAL A 79 -12.52 6.15 -12.17
CA VAL A 79 -12.55 4.68 -12.15
C VAL A 79 -11.20 4.20 -12.62
N HIS A 80 -10.59 3.32 -11.84
CA HIS A 80 -9.26 2.76 -12.11
C HIS A 80 -9.36 1.30 -12.51
N PHE A 81 -8.40 0.87 -13.32
CA PHE A 81 -8.34 -0.48 -13.86
C PHE A 81 -6.97 -1.08 -13.60
N ALA A 82 -6.94 -2.34 -13.20
CA ALA A 82 -5.72 -3.12 -13.06
C ALA A 82 -5.94 -4.51 -13.64
N CYS A 83 -4.91 -5.07 -14.25
CA CYS A 83 -4.95 -6.46 -14.69
C CYS A 83 -4.59 -7.42 -13.55
N ASN A 84 -5.08 -8.65 -13.64
CA ASN A 84 -4.65 -9.73 -12.78
C ASN A 84 -3.14 -9.99 -12.99
N PRO A 85 -2.46 -10.62 -12.02
CA PRO A 85 -1.05 -11.02 -12.18
C PRO A 85 -0.85 -11.80 -13.49
N GLY A 86 0.22 -11.50 -14.23
CA GLY A 86 0.53 -12.12 -15.53
C GLY A 86 -0.04 -11.39 -16.74
N PHE A 87 -0.78 -10.30 -16.52
CA PHE A 87 -1.36 -9.51 -17.61
C PHE A 87 -0.92 -8.03 -17.53
N GLN A 88 -0.63 -7.45 -18.69
CA GLN A 88 -0.31 -6.04 -18.87
C GLN A 88 -1.55 -5.26 -19.31
N LEU A 89 -1.73 -4.09 -18.72
CA LEU A 89 -2.80 -3.17 -19.07
C LEU A 89 -2.47 -2.38 -20.35
N LEU A 90 -3.32 -2.49 -21.35
CA LEU A 90 -3.32 -1.68 -22.57
C LEU A 90 -4.50 -0.71 -22.54
N GLY A 91 -4.27 0.57 -22.82
CA GLY A 91 -5.29 1.62 -22.72
C GLY A 91 -5.11 2.50 -21.49
N SER A 92 -6.17 3.17 -21.04
CA SER A 92 -6.08 4.09 -19.90
C SER A 92 -6.31 3.38 -18.56
N SER A 93 -5.31 3.46 -17.67
CA SER A 93 -5.41 2.92 -16.29
C SER A 93 -6.39 3.65 -15.40
N THR A 94 -6.77 4.87 -15.77
CA THR A 94 -7.73 5.72 -15.06
C THR A 94 -8.63 6.40 -16.07
N ARG A 95 -9.93 6.41 -15.80
CA ARG A 95 -10.94 7.12 -16.59
C ARG A 95 -11.75 8.03 -15.68
N MET A 96 -12.02 9.26 -16.12
CA MET A 96 -12.76 10.27 -15.37
C MET A 96 -14.08 10.58 -16.08
N CYS A 97 -15.17 10.69 -15.32
CA CYS A 97 -16.47 11.06 -15.86
C CYS A 97 -16.53 12.57 -16.11
N GLN A 98 -16.83 12.96 -17.35
CA GLN A 98 -16.90 14.36 -17.78
C GLN A 98 -18.33 14.91 -17.69
N ALA A 99 -18.46 16.24 -17.67
CA ALA A 99 -19.76 16.93 -17.62
C ALA A 99 -20.68 16.65 -18.83
N ASN A 100 -20.11 16.19 -19.96
CA ASN A 100 -20.85 15.77 -21.15
C ASN A 100 -21.37 14.32 -21.08
N GLY A 101 -21.14 13.61 -19.96
CA GLY A 101 -21.56 12.21 -19.78
C GLY A 101 -20.63 11.17 -20.41
N SER A 102 -19.46 11.56 -20.93
CA SER A 102 -18.45 10.62 -21.45
C SER A 102 -17.30 10.37 -20.50
N TRP A 103 -16.65 9.21 -20.66
CA TRP A 103 -15.42 8.87 -19.95
C TRP A 103 -14.18 9.33 -20.73
N THR A 104 -13.22 9.93 -20.02
CA THR A 104 -11.90 10.22 -20.60
C THR A 104 -11.12 8.94 -20.93
N GLY A 105 -10.11 9.07 -21.80
CA GLY A 105 -9.14 8.01 -22.09
C GLY A 105 -9.65 6.89 -23.00
N GLN A 106 -8.77 5.93 -23.25
CA GLN A 106 -9.03 4.74 -24.06
C GLN A 106 -9.54 3.59 -23.19
N GLU A 107 -10.35 2.72 -23.77
CA GLU A 107 -10.86 1.53 -23.08
C GLU A 107 -9.72 0.60 -22.65
N PRO A 108 -9.66 0.20 -21.36
CA PRO A 108 -8.63 -0.67 -20.84
C PRO A 108 -8.88 -2.12 -21.25
N ARG A 109 -7.83 -2.81 -21.69
CA ARG A 109 -7.81 -4.26 -21.93
C ARG A 109 -6.56 -4.89 -21.31
N CYS A 110 -6.68 -6.12 -20.85
CA CYS A 110 -5.55 -6.87 -20.32
C CYS A 110 -5.03 -7.83 -21.38
N ALA A 111 -3.74 -7.78 -21.64
CA ALA A 111 -3.04 -8.71 -22.54
C ALA A 111 -2.03 -9.52 -21.71
N GLU A 112 -1.85 -10.78 -22.03
CA GLU A 112 -0.87 -11.64 -21.35
C GLU A 112 0.54 -11.06 -21.49
N ILE A 113 1.31 -11.07 -20.41
CA ILE A 113 2.74 -10.73 -20.43
C ILE A 113 3.46 -11.96 -20.98
N SER A 114 4.32 -11.80 -21.98
CA SER A 114 5.18 -12.89 -22.47
C SER A 114 6.51 -12.84 -21.71
N GLU A 115 6.62 -13.65 -20.65
CA GLU A 115 7.84 -13.75 -19.86
C GLU A 115 9.01 -14.38 -20.66
N CYS A 116 8.71 -15.22 -21.66
CA CYS A 116 9.72 -15.83 -22.53
C CYS A 116 10.30 -14.90 -23.60
N SER A 117 9.73 -13.71 -23.82
CA SER A 117 10.23 -12.73 -24.81
C SER A 117 11.68 -12.27 -24.55
N SER A 118 12.12 -12.35 -23.30
CA SER A 118 13.47 -12.00 -22.87
C SER A 118 14.49 -13.14 -22.99
N SER A 119 14.09 -14.31 -23.49
CA SER A 119 14.90 -15.54 -23.55
C SER A 119 15.58 -15.86 -22.20
N PRO A 120 14.83 -16.02 -21.10
CA PRO A 120 15.40 -16.15 -19.76
C PRO A 120 16.10 -17.50 -19.49
N CYS A 121 15.82 -18.53 -20.28
CA CYS A 121 16.43 -19.86 -20.14
C CYS A 121 17.83 -19.89 -20.76
N GLN A 122 18.82 -20.27 -19.95
CA GLN A 122 20.22 -20.39 -20.35
C GLN A 122 20.53 -21.80 -20.86
N ASN A 123 21.71 -21.99 -21.45
CA ASN A 123 22.27 -23.30 -21.84
C ASN A 123 21.36 -24.17 -22.73
N GLY A 124 20.61 -23.53 -23.63
CA GLY A 124 19.71 -24.22 -24.58
C GLY A 124 18.41 -24.73 -23.97
N GLY A 125 18.01 -24.24 -22.78
CA GLY A 125 16.70 -24.53 -22.19
C GLY A 125 15.54 -23.95 -22.99
N THR A 126 14.46 -24.71 -23.09
CA THR A 126 13.22 -24.28 -23.75
C THR A 126 12.34 -23.53 -22.75
N CYS A 127 12.02 -22.28 -23.04
CA CYS A 127 11.11 -21.49 -22.22
C CYS A 127 9.66 -21.87 -22.52
N LEU A 128 8.91 -22.23 -21.48
CA LEU A 128 7.47 -22.38 -21.54
C LEU A 128 6.83 -21.16 -20.89
N GLU A 129 5.92 -20.52 -21.65
CA GLU A 129 5.07 -19.46 -21.14
C GLU A 129 4.10 -20.00 -20.09
N GLY A 130 3.80 -19.17 -19.10
CA GLY A 130 2.82 -19.47 -18.06
C GLY A 130 2.27 -18.18 -17.48
N LEU A 131 1.11 -18.27 -16.80
CA LEU A 131 0.47 -17.09 -16.23
C LEU A 131 1.34 -16.47 -15.12
N ASN A 132 1.97 -15.32 -15.38
CA ASN A 132 2.82 -14.58 -14.44
C ASN A 132 4.12 -15.30 -14.02
N HIS A 133 4.59 -16.26 -14.82
CA HIS A 133 5.81 -17.02 -14.57
C HIS A 133 6.24 -17.76 -15.84
N PHE A 134 7.54 -17.94 -16.03
CA PHE A 134 8.06 -18.84 -17.06
C PHE A 134 8.65 -20.09 -16.42
N LYS A 135 8.56 -21.21 -17.13
CA LYS A 135 9.24 -22.46 -16.73
C LYS A 135 10.25 -22.84 -17.80
N CYS A 136 11.51 -22.94 -17.41
CA CYS A 136 12.53 -23.47 -18.29
C CYS A 136 12.53 -25.00 -18.25
N LEU A 137 12.33 -25.63 -19.41
CA LEU A 137 12.67 -27.03 -19.61
C LEU A 137 14.16 -27.13 -19.92
N CYS A 138 14.93 -27.64 -18.98
CA CYS A 138 16.36 -27.77 -19.13
C CYS A 138 16.73 -29.01 -19.96
N PRO A 139 17.74 -28.93 -20.84
CA PRO A 139 18.27 -30.09 -21.54
C PRO A 139 18.84 -31.10 -20.53
N PRO A 140 18.92 -32.40 -20.90
CA PRO A 140 19.63 -33.37 -20.07
C PRO A 140 21.04 -32.85 -19.81
N GLN A 141 21.49 -32.89 -18.54
CA GLN A 141 22.70 -32.25 -18.00
C GLN A 141 22.56 -30.80 -17.50
N TRP A 142 21.38 -30.20 -17.44
CA TRP A 142 21.17 -28.87 -16.83
C TRP A 142 19.97 -28.82 -15.87
N THR A 143 20.07 -28.01 -14.82
CA THR A 143 19.09 -27.84 -13.74
C THR A 143 19.08 -26.38 -13.24
N GLY A 144 18.12 -26.05 -12.39
CA GLY A 144 17.86 -24.69 -11.91
C GLY A 144 16.71 -24.01 -12.67
N THR A 145 16.24 -22.90 -12.11
CA THR A 145 15.06 -22.15 -12.60
C THR A 145 15.23 -21.55 -14.00
N THR A 146 16.46 -21.23 -14.39
CA THR A 146 16.83 -20.75 -15.73
C THR A 146 17.82 -21.68 -16.43
N CYS A 147 17.95 -22.94 -15.99
CA CYS A 147 18.95 -23.89 -16.50
C CYS A 147 20.40 -23.43 -16.32
N GLN A 148 20.65 -22.68 -15.25
CA GLN A 148 21.94 -22.07 -14.94
C GLN A 148 22.97 -23.07 -14.38
N TYR A 149 22.54 -24.23 -13.88
CA TYR A 149 23.41 -25.22 -13.24
C TYR A 149 23.51 -26.48 -14.08
N GLN A 150 24.64 -27.17 -14.05
CA GLN A 150 24.78 -28.48 -14.70
C GLN A 150 24.09 -29.56 -13.83
N ALA A 151 23.11 -30.29 -14.38
CA ALA A 151 22.45 -31.39 -13.70
C ALA A 151 23.41 -32.58 -13.59
N GLN A 152 23.91 -32.82 -12.39
CA GLN A 152 24.66 -34.04 -12.08
C GLN A 152 23.75 -35.25 -12.27
N THR A 153 24.01 -36.09 -13.28
CA THR A 153 23.22 -37.30 -13.59
C THR A 153 23.62 -38.52 -12.76
N ALA A 154 23.85 -38.32 -11.47
CA ALA A 154 23.88 -39.40 -10.50
C ALA A 154 22.71 -39.18 -9.52
N PRO A 155 22.16 -40.22 -8.86
CA PRO A 155 21.52 -39.96 -7.57
C PRO A 155 22.53 -39.10 -6.80
N PRO A 156 22.11 -37.97 -6.26
CA PRO A 156 23.08 -37.09 -5.64
C PRO A 156 23.78 -37.91 -4.55
N ALA A 157 25.07 -37.69 -4.35
CA ALA A 157 25.87 -38.47 -3.40
C ALA A 157 25.32 -38.43 -1.95
N TRP A 158 24.22 -37.70 -1.69
CA TRP A 158 23.47 -37.66 -0.45
C TRP A 158 22.35 -38.70 -0.30
N SER A 159 22.02 -39.54 -1.29
CA SER A 159 21.37 -40.82 -0.95
C SER A 159 22.45 -41.71 -0.30
N VAL A 160 22.89 -41.31 0.89
CA VAL A 160 23.95 -41.99 1.59
C VAL A 160 23.33 -43.23 2.22
N THR A 161 23.30 -44.29 1.43
CA THR A 161 23.05 -45.63 1.94
C THR A 161 24.08 -46.05 2.98
N ASP A 162 25.20 -45.30 3.10
CA ASP A 162 26.33 -45.54 3.98
C ASP A 162 26.65 -44.38 4.98
N ASP A 163 25.81 -43.34 5.15
CA ASP A 163 26.05 -42.34 6.21
C ASP A 163 25.48 -42.90 7.51
N PRO A 164 26.32 -43.24 8.51
CA PRO A 164 25.85 -43.77 9.78
C PRO A 164 24.95 -42.79 10.54
N ALA A 165 24.91 -41.50 10.17
CA ALA A 165 24.00 -40.53 10.75
C ALA A 165 22.55 -40.70 10.24
N PHE A 166 22.36 -40.96 8.94
CA PHE A 166 21.04 -41.02 8.29
C PHE A 166 20.56 -42.43 7.94
N SER A 167 21.44 -43.43 8.06
CA SER A 167 21.12 -44.84 7.86
C SER A 167 21.61 -45.66 9.05
N ARG A 168 20.73 -46.50 9.63
CA ARG A 168 21.07 -47.36 10.78
C ARG A 168 20.42 -48.73 10.69
N GLN A 169 20.94 -49.69 11.44
CA GLN A 169 20.35 -51.03 11.52
C GLN A 169 19.07 -51.04 12.38
N PRO A 170 18.04 -51.82 11.99
CA PRO A 170 16.80 -51.93 12.75
C PRO A 170 17.01 -52.70 14.05
N ARG A 171 16.23 -52.37 15.08
CA ARG A 171 16.23 -53.09 16.35
C ARG A 171 15.30 -54.28 16.23
N CYS A 172 15.86 -55.49 16.25
CA CYS A 172 15.11 -56.74 16.09
C CYS A 172 15.02 -57.52 17.41
N ALA A 173 13.82 -58.00 17.74
CA ALA A 173 13.57 -58.89 18.87
C ALA A 173 12.85 -60.16 18.40
N GLN A 174 13.16 -61.29 19.04
CA GLN A 174 12.51 -62.57 18.77
C GLN A 174 11.25 -62.68 19.65
N ILE A 175 10.08 -62.73 19.03
CA ILE A 175 8.80 -62.84 19.73
C ILE A 175 8.06 -64.05 19.13
N ALA A 176 7.79 -65.08 19.94
CA ALA A 176 6.93 -66.22 19.56
C ALA A 176 7.25 -66.87 18.20
N GLN A 177 8.53 -67.17 17.94
CA GLN A 177 9.06 -67.76 16.68
C GLN A 177 9.07 -66.84 15.45
N THR A 178 8.80 -65.54 15.59
CA THR A 178 8.97 -64.55 14.51
C THR A 178 9.96 -63.45 14.91
N GLN A 179 10.78 -63.01 13.93
CA GLN A 179 11.71 -61.90 14.09
C GLN A 179 11.00 -60.59 13.77
N GLN A 180 10.69 -59.80 14.79
CA GLN A 180 10.10 -58.47 14.60
C GLN A 180 11.19 -57.41 14.69
N CYS A 181 11.30 -56.59 13.66
CA CYS A 181 12.26 -55.48 13.57
C CYS A 181 11.51 -54.15 13.52
N SER A 182 12.04 -53.13 14.20
CA SER A 182 11.52 -51.76 14.15
C SER A 182 12.63 -50.72 14.07
N CYS A 183 12.30 -49.56 13.52
CA CYS A 183 13.17 -48.39 13.48
C CYS A 183 12.88 -47.43 14.64
N ASP A 184 13.87 -46.59 14.96
CA ASP A 184 13.67 -45.45 15.84
C ASP A 184 12.68 -44.44 15.22
N PRO A 185 11.99 -43.61 16.02
CA PRO A 185 11.14 -42.54 15.50
C PRO A 185 11.89 -41.62 14.52
N GLY A 186 11.22 -41.20 13.45
CA GLY A 186 11.83 -40.40 12.38
C GLY A 186 12.57 -41.22 11.32
N PHE A 187 12.64 -42.55 11.45
CA PHE A 187 13.20 -43.45 10.45
C PHE A 187 12.14 -44.42 9.91
N HIS A 188 12.24 -44.76 8.63
CA HIS A 188 11.42 -45.79 7.99
C HIS A 188 12.25 -47.01 7.59
N MET A 189 11.63 -48.19 7.59
CA MET A 189 12.28 -49.42 7.14
C MET A 189 12.29 -49.49 5.61
N SER A 190 13.49 -49.60 5.05
CA SER A 190 13.74 -49.93 3.65
C SER A 190 14.31 -51.34 3.57
N GLY A 191 13.65 -52.28 2.87
CA GLY A 191 14.06 -53.69 2.76
C GLY A 191 13.19 -54.69 3.53
N THR A 192 13.66 -55.93 3.71
CA THR A 192 12.93 -57.05 4.36
C THR A 192 13.38 -57.28 5.81
N ALA A 193 12.66 -58.10 6.59
CA ALA A 193 12.99 -58.37 8.00
C ALA A 193 14.42 -58.93 8.24
N SER A 194 15.08 -59.48 7.22
CA SER A 194 16.44 -60.00 7.29
C SER A 194 17.52 -59.07 6.72
N SER A 195 17.16 -58.09 5.88
CA SER A 195 18.09 -57.15 5.24
C SER A 195 17.67 -55.68 5.37
N GLY A 196 16.79 -55.38 6.33
CA GLY A 196 16.18 -54.08 6.50
C GLY A 196 17.19 -53.05 6.99
N ILE A 197 17.13 -51.86 6.41
CA ILE A 197 17.90 -50.69 6.83
C ILE A 197 16.91 -49.60 7.22
N CYS A 198 17.11 -49.01 8.39
CA CYS A 198 16.36 -47.83 8.80
C CYS A 198 16.97 -46.61 8.16
N GLN A 199 16.22 -45.99 7.27
CA GLN A 199 16.61 -44.76 6.59
C GLN A 199 15.82 -43.60 7.15
N ASP A 200 16.49 -42.49 7.37
CA ASP A 200 15.92 -41.25 7.85
C ASP A 200 14.77 -40.78 6.94
N LEU A 201 13.68 -40.32 7.56
CA LEU A 201 12.57 -39.70 6.85
C LEU A 201 12.85 -38.21 6.72
N ASN A 202 13.27 -37.78 5.54
CA ASN A 202 13.48 -36.36 5.28
C ASN A 202 12.14 -35.61 5.28
N GLU A 203 11.72 -35.06 6.43
CA GLU A 203 10.44 -34.37 6.54
C GLU A 203 10.42 -33.09 5.70
N CYS A 204 11.58 -32.48 5.46
CA CYS A 204 11.69 -31.32 4.60
C CYS A 204 11.18 -31.64 3.20
N GLU A 205 11.53 -32.80 2.61
CA GLU A 205 11.07 -33.20 1.28
C GLU A 205 9.60 -33.65 1.28
N VAL A 206 9.17 -34.35 2.33
CA VAL A 206 7.80 -34.84 2.46
C VAL A 206 6.79 -33.68 2.50
N TYR A 207 7.11 -32.59 3.20
CA TYR A 207 6.24 -31.44 3.36
C TYR A 207 6.52 -30.27 2.38
N GLN A 208 7.43 -30.42 1.42
CA GLN A 208 7.73 -29.38 0.40
C GLN A 208 6.79 -29.37 -0.82
N GLN A 209 5.83 -30.31 -0.90
CA GLN A 209 4.91 -30.43 -2.03
C GLN A 209 3.99 -29.19 -2.15
N GLU A 210 3.85 -28.64 -3.36
CA GLU A 210 3.06 -27.42 -3.61
C GLU A 210 1.60 -27.58 -3.15
N GLY A 211 1.14 -26.66 -2.30
CA GLY A 211 -0.21 -26.67 -1.71
C GLY A 211 -0.30 -27.30 -0.31
N GLY A 212 0.79 -27.86 0.22
CA GLY A 212 0.88 -28.34 1.60
C GLY A 212 1.09 -27.22 2.63
N HIS A 213 0.74 -27.49 3.89
CA HIS A 213 1.13 -26.62 5.00
C HIS A 213 2.65 -26.56 5.11
N ARG A 214 3.22 -25.36 4.93
CA ARG A 214 4.67 -25.12 5.01
C ARG A 214 5.18 -25.51 6.40
N LEU A 215 6.06 -26.53 6.47
CA LEU A 215 6.55 -27.10 7.73
C LEU A 215 7.33 -26.09 8.59
N CYS A 216 8.12 -25.24 7.93
CA CYS A 216 8.88 -24.15 8.50
C CYS A 216 8.47 -22.83 7.84
N ALA A 217 8.45 -21.71 8.57
CA ALA A 217 8.16 -20.41 7.97
C ALA A 217 9.17 -20.03 6.88
N HIS A 218 10.43 -20.47 7.01
CA HIS A 218 11.45 -20.26 6.00
C HIS A 218 12.17 -21.55 5.57
N ALA A 219 13.40 -21.79 6.06
CA ALA A 219 14.24 -22.90 5.62
C ALA A 219 14.07 -24.11 6.54
N CYS A 220 13.89 -25.29 5.95
CA CYS A 220 13.88 -26.58 6.65
C CYS A 220 15.26 -27.25 6.50
N VAL A 221 15.83 -27.70 7.60
CA VAL A 221 17.10 -28.42 7.64
C VAL A 221 16.85 -29.81 8.19
N ASN A 222 17.02 -30.82 7.34
CA ASN A 222 16.89 -32.21 7.74
C ASN A 222 18.00 -32.60 8.74
N ILE A 223 17.65 -33.33 9.80
CA ILE A 223 18.59 -33.87 10.77
C ILE A 223 18.27 -35.34 11.04
N PRO A 224 19.22 -36.16 11.50
CA PRO A 224 18.93 -37.55 11.81
C PRO A 224 17.74 -37.73 12.78
N GLY A 225 16.68 -38.36 12.29
CA GLY A 225 15.44 -38.67 13.00
C GLY A 225 14.48 -37.49 13.19
N SER A 226 14.75 -36.33 12.60
CA SER A 226 13.90 -35.15 12.74
C SER A 226 14.26 -34.04 11.72
N PHE A 227 13.71 -32.86 11.93
CA PHE A 227 14.09 -31.65 11.20
C PHE A 227 14.23 -30.49 12.17
N ARG A 228 14.92 -29.44 11.74
CA ARG A 228 14.86 -28.13 12.41
C ARG A 228 14.59 -27.03 11.41
N CYS A 229 13.84 -26.03 11.85
CA CYS A 229 13.66 -24.82 11.05
C CYS A 229 14.80 -23.83 11.32
N SER A 230 15.14 -23.07 10.29
CA SER A 230 16.11 -21.98 10.38
C SER A 230 15.56 -20.74 9.69
N CYS A 231 15.84 -19.59 10.31
CA CYS A 231 15.45 -18.28 9.79
C CYS A 231 16.61 -17.63 9.05
N PRO A 232 16.33 -16.80 8.04
CA PRO A 232 17.37 -16.04 7.34
C PRO A 232 17.97 -14.97 8.27
N ALA A 233 19.04 -14.32 7.80
CA ALA A 233 19.68 -13.23 8.54
C ALA A 233 18.67 -12.09 8.82
N GLY A 234 18.78 -11.49 10.00
CA GLY A 234 17.83 -10.47 10.49
C GLY A 234 16.55 -11.03 11.12
N TYR A 235 16.42 -12.35 11.25
CA TYR A 235 15.27 -12.99 11.88
C TYR A 235 15.69 -14.00 12.97
N VAL A 236 14.84 -14.13 13.98
CA VAL A 236 14.98 -15.13 15.06
C VAL A 236 13.87 -16.17 15.01
N LEU A 237 14.22 -17.41 15.39
CA LEU A 237 13.25 -18.50 15.46
C LEU A 237 12.39 -18.33 16.72
N LEU A 238 11.08 -18.32 16.55
CA LEU A 238 10.11 -18.25 17.64
C LEU A 238 10.11 -19.52 18.48
N GLY A 239 9.50 -19.44 19.67
CA GLY A 239 9.43 -20.57 20.62
C GLY A 239 8.67 -21.80 20.10
N ASP A 240 7.91 -21.67 19.01
CA ASP A 240 7.28 -22.80 18.31
C ASP A 240 8.26 -23.64 17.47
N GLY A 241 9.51 -23.16 17.32
CA GLY A 241 10.55 -23.81 16.54
C GLY A 241 10.30 -23.81 15.03
N LYS A 242 9.33 -23.03 14.54
CA LYS A 242 8.87 -23.04 13.14
C LYS A 242 8.72 -21.66 12.54
N SER A 243 8.29 -20.68 13.32
CA SER A 243 8.03 -19.33 12.86
C SER A 243 9.26 -18.44 12.99
N CYS A 244 9.36 -17.43 12.11
CA CYS A 244 10.45 -16.45 12.13
C CYS A 244 9.90 -15.08 12.51
N GLU A 245 10.56 -14.41 13.45
CA GLU A 245 10.28 -13.05 13.86
C GLU A 245 11.44 -12.15 13.45
N ASP A 246 11.10 -10.98 12.91
CA ASP A 246 12.06 -9.96 12.50
C ASP A 246 12.76 -9.34 13.71
N ILE A 247 14.07 -9.10 13.61
CA ILE A 247 14.84 -8.42 14.65
C ILE A 247 14.68 -6.91 14.41
N ASP A 248 13.92 -6.22 15.27
CA ASP A 248 13.77 -4.77 15.15
C ASP A 248 15.03 -4.06 15.68
N GLU A 249 16.02 -3.84 14.81
CA GLU A 249 17.29 -3.22 15.19
C GLU A 249 17.12 -1.77 15.65
N CYS A 250 16.11 -1.06 15.14
CA CYS A 250 15.79 0.30 15.55
C CYS A 250 15.29 0.35 17.00
N SER A 251 14.45 -0.61 17.41
CA SER A 251 13.95 -0.70 18.78
C SER A 251 15.04 -1.12 19.77
N LEU A 252 15.96 -1.97 19.32
CA LEU A 252 17.07 -2.50 20.12
C LEU A 252 18.26 -1.55 20.17
N SER A 253 18.21 -0.40 19.47
CA SER A 253 19.34 0.53 19.32
C SER A 253 20.60 -0.18 18.79
N GLN A 254 20.41 -1.15 17.90
CA GLN A 254 21.46 -1.88 17.19
C GLN A 254 21.69 -1.33 15.78
N ASP A 255 20.94 -0.28 15.39
CA ASP A 255 21.13 0.42 14.14
C ASP A 255 22.47 1.19 14.12
N ASN A 256 23.13 1.22 12.97
CA ASN A 256 24.38 1.98 12.78
C ASN A 256 24.15 3.39 12.22
N CYS A 257 22.94 3.92 12.38
CA CYS A 257 22.53 5.15 11.73
C CYS A 257 23.32 6.38 12.23
N THR A 258 23.75 7.24 11.30
CA THR A 258 24.48 8.46 11.62
C THR A 258 23.59 9.43 12.42
N SER A 259 24.20 10.22 13.32
CA SER A 259 23.49 11.24 14.09
C SER A 259 22.69 12.19 13.19
N GLY A 260 21.37 12.26 13.40
CA GLY A 260 20.43 13.09 12.62
C GLY A 260 19.64 12.34 11.54
N SER A 261 19.94 11.07 11.30
CA SER A 261 19.09 10.18 10.49
C SER A 261 18.06 9.46 11.37
N THR A 262 16.93 9.08 10.78
CA THR A 262 15.89 8.31 11.46
C THR A 262 15.97 6.85 11.01
N CYS A 263 16.02 5.92 11.96
CA CYS A 263 15.98 4.48 11.68
C CYS A 263 14.56 4.03 11.31
N ILE A 264 14.43 3.23 10.25
CA ILE A 264 13.19 2.57 9.84
C ILE A 264 13.46 1.07 9.82
N ASN A 265 12.72 0.31 10.64
CA ASN A 265 12.83 -1.14 10.64
C ASN A 265 12.22 -1.73 9.36
N THR A 266 12.86 -2.74 8.78
CA THR A 266 12.43 -3.42 7.55
C THR A 266 12.56 -4.93 7.71
N GLY A 267 11.81 -5.72 6.93
CA GLY A 267 11.92 -7.17 7.04
C GLY A 267 13.32 -7.69 6.68
N GLY A 268 14.07 -8.14 7.70
CA GLY A 268 15.43 -8.67 7.64
C GLY A 268 16.54 -7.64 7.88
N GLY A 269 16.21 -6.42 8.33
CA GLY A 269 17.20 -5.39 8.64
C GLY A 269 16.60 -3.99 8.79
N PHE A 270 17.42 -2.95 8.77
CA PHE A 270 16.94 -1.57 8.92
C PHE A 270 17.43 -0.64 7.80
N GLN A 271 16.78 0.51 7.67
CA GLN A 271 17.16 1.57 6.74
C GLN A 271 17.24 2.92 7.46
N CYS A 272 18.38 3.60 7.32
CA CYS A 272 18.58 4.94 7.86
C CYS A 272 18.12 5.98 6.84
N VAL A 273 17.06 6.72 7.16
CA VAL A 273 16.49 7.71 6.25
C VAL A 273 16.70 9.14 6.77
N THR A 274 17.01 10.05 5.86
CA THR A 274 17.11 11.48 6.16
C THR A 274 16.18 12.24 5.19
N PRO A 275 14.86 12.28 5.46
CA PRO A 275 13.91 13.04 4.66
C PRO A 275 14.28 14.53 4.66
N GLN A 276 14.51 15.07 3.46
CA GLN A 276 14.82 16.48 3.23
C GLN A 276 13.64 17.16 2.54
N CYS A 277 13.34 18.39 2.96
CA CYS A 277 12.33 19.20 2.27
C CYS A 277 12.82 19.57 0.85
N PRO A 278 11.91 19.73 -0.12
CA PRO A 278 12.30 20.15 -1.46
C PRO A 278 13.08 21.47 -1.44
N PRO A 279 14.06 21.64 -2.34
CA PRO A 279 14.81 22.89 -2.45
C PRO A 279 13.87 24.04 -2.81
N ALA A 280 14.24 25.25 -2.38
CA ALA A 280 13.48 26.44 -2.72
C ALA A 280 13.49 26.66 -4.24
N ALA A 281 12.30 26.91 -4.80
CA ALA A 281 12.11 27.16 -6.22
C ALA A 281 11.29 28.44 -6.41
N GLY A 282 11.96 29.53 -6.78
CA GLY A 282 11.35 30.86 -6.87
C GLY A 282 10.79 31.31 -5.52
N ASN A 283 9.51 31.70 -5.49
CA ASN A 283 8.83 32.16 -4.27
C ASN A 283 8.30 31.01 -3.38
N ILE A 284 8.58 29.75 -3.72
CA ILE A 284 8.16 28.58 -2.96
C ILE A 284 9.35 28.06 -2.15
N SER A 285 9.18 28.01 -0.83
CA SER A 285 10.14 27.42 0.09
C SER A 285 9.40 26.59 1.14
N TYR A 286 10.06 25.56 1.64
CA TYR A 286 9.52 24.64 2.63
C TYR A 286 10.39 24.64 3.89
N VAL A 287 9.73 24.58 5.04
CA VAL A 287 10.37 24.46 6.35
C VAL A 287 10.02 23.11 6.94
N LYS A 288 11.02 22.45 7.52
CA LYS A 288 10.83 21.16 8.20
C LYS A 288 10.11 21.39 9.53
N THR A 289 8.88 20.90 9.65
CA THR A 289 8.05 21.04 10.87
C THR A 289 8.12 19.80 11.76
N SER A 290 8.46 18.64 11.20
CA SER A 290 8.75 17.41 11.92
C SER A 290 9.81 16.59 11.19
N PRO A 291 10.36 15.50 11.79
CA PRO A 291 11.27 14.60 11.08
C PRO A 291 10.75 14.15 9.72
N PHE A 292 9.43 14.00 9.56
CA PHE A 292 8.77 13.46 8.37
C PHE A 292 7.81 14.43 7.69
N GLN A 293 7.82 15.72 8.05
CA GLN A 293 6.89 16.69 7.51
C GLN A 293 7.55 18.03 7.20
N CYS A 294 7.17 18.58 6.06
CA CYS A 294 7.52 19.91 5.62
C CYS A 294 6.25 20.74 5.38
N GLU A 295 6.30 22.02 5.72
CA GLU A 295 5.24 22.97 5.45
C GLU A 295 5.77 24.11 4.56
N ARG A 296 4.95 24.53 3.60
CA ARG A 296 5.27 25.61 2.67
C ARG A 296 5.10 26.96 3.35
N ASN A 297 6.00 27.90 3.05
CA ASN A 297 5.84 29.28 3.45
C ASN A 297 4.59 29.94 2.82
N PRO A 298 4.02 30.99 3.46
CA PRO A 298 2.86 31.71 2.93
C PRO A 298 3.08 32.21 1.50
N CYS A 299 2.08 32.03 0.65
CA CYS A 299 2.17 32.45 -0.75
C CYS A 299 1.90 33.95 -0.90
N PRO A 300 2.66 34.65 -1.76
CA PRO A 300 2.29 35.97 -2.23
C PRO A 300 0.94 35.92 -2.98
N MET A 301 0.10 36.93 -2.79
CA MET A 301 -1.27 37.00 -3.37
C MET A 301 -1.30 36.85 -4.90
N GLU A 302 -0.23 37.28 -5.59
CA GLU A 302 -0.14 37.26 -7.06
C GLU A 302 0.38 35.92 -7.62
N SER A 303 0.92 35.04 -6.78
CA SER A 303 1.60 33.82 -7.24
C SER A 303 0.66 32.63 -7.36
N ARG A 304 0.00 32.49 -8.51
CA ARG A 304 -0.87 31.34 -8.81
C ARG A 304 -0.13 29.99 -8.69
N SER A 305 1.13 29.93 -9.12
CA SER A 305 1.97 28.72 -9.02
C SER A 305 2.23 28.30 -7.57
N CYS A 306 2.43 29.25 -6.65
CA CYS A 306 2.58 28.96 -5.23
C CYS A 306 1.29 28.41 -4.61
N HIS A 307 0.14 28.98 -4.94
CA HIS A 307 -1.15 28.49 -4.44
C HIS A 307 -1.44 27.05 -4.88
N GLN A 308 -0.97 26.64 -6.06
CA GLN A 308 -1.10 25.27 -6.57
C GLN A 308 -0.06 24.29 -6.03
N ALA A 309 1.05 24.79 -5.47
CA ALA A 309 2.04 23.93 -4.83
C ALA A 309 1.41 23.19 -3.62
N PRO A 310 2.00 22.07 -3.15
CA PRO A 310 1.62 21.45 -1.90
C PRO A 310 1.83 22.39 -0.72
N LYS A 311 0.84 22.54 0.17
CA LYS A 311 0.96 23.25 1.44
C LYS A 311 1.77 22.43 2.42
N THR A 312 1.52 21.12 2.48
CA THR A 312 2.31 20.19 3.29
C THR A 312 2.85 19.07 2.45
N ILE A 313 4.03 18.60 2.82
CA ILE A 313 4.67 17.41 2.26
C ILE A 313 4.99 16.48 3.42
N SER A 314 4.49 15.25 3.38
CA SER A 314 4.79 14.23 4.38
C SER A 314 5.53 13.06 3.76
N PHE A 315 6.47 12.49 4.50
CA PHE A 315 7.26 11.33 4.10
C PHE A 315 6.79 10.11 4.88
N HIS A 316 6.51 9.02 4.16
CA HIS A 316 6.05 7.76 4.74
C HIS A 316 6.92 6.62 4.26
N TYR A 317 7.28 5.72 5.16
CA TYR A 317 8.15 4.59 4.89
C TYR A 317 7.42 3.32 5.31
N LEU A 318 7.25 2.39 4.38
CA LEU A 318 6.43 1.19 4.56
C LEU A 318 7.25 -0.05 4.22
N PRO A 319 7.62 -0.87 5.22
CA PRO A 319 8.21 -2.18 4.97
C PRO A 319 7.11 -3.19 4.61
N LEU A 320 7.26 -3.88 3.48
CA LEU A 320 6.30 -4.89 3.02
C LEU A 320 6.99 -6.23 2.71
N PRO A 321 6.35 -7.38 3.02
CA PRO A 321 6.84 -8.68 2.57
C PRO A 321 6.71 -8.82 1.05
N SER A 322 7.55 -9.68 0.45
CA SER A 322 7.37 -10.07 -0.95
C SER A 322 6.08 -10.87 -1.14
N LYS A 323 5.48 -10.80 -2.34
CA LYS A 323 4.27 -11.56 -2.71
C LYS A 323 3.03 -11.32 -1.82
N LEU A 324 2.90 -10.12 -1.24
CA LEU A 324 1.68 -9.71 -0.55
C LEU A 324 0.43 -9.97 -1.43
N GLN A 325 -0.60 -10.57 -0.83
CA GLN A 325 -1.84 -10.91 -1.55
C GLN A 325 -2.53 -9.64 -2.06
N THR A 326 -2.85 -9.58 -3.35
CA THR A 326 -3.50 -8.40 -3.96
C THR A 326 -5.01 -8.61 -4.22
N PRO A 327 -5.85 -7.60 -3.94
CA PRO A 327 -5.49 -6.20 -3.67
C PRO A 327 -5.25 -5.96 -2.16
N ALA A 328 -4.19 -5.24 -1.81
CA ALA A 328 -3.87 -4.92 -0.42
C ALA A 328 -3.96 -3.41 -0.15
N PRO A 329 -4.72 -2.95 0.86
CA PRO A 329 -4.69 -1.56 1.29
C PRO A 329 -3.38 -1.28 2.03
N LEU A 330 -2.54 -0.41 1.45
CA LEU A 330 -1.23 -0.07 2.02
C LEU A 330 -1.28 1.16 2.92
N PHE A 331 -2.10 2.13 2.55
CA PHE A 331 -2.09 3.44 3.21
C PHE A 331 -3.47 4.07 3.18
N ARG A 332 -3.95 4.54 4.32
CA ARG A 332 -5.22 5.26 4.43
C ARG A 332 -4.96 6.71 4.76
N MET A 333 -5.53 7.59 3.96
CA MET A 333 -5.40 9.04 4.08
C MET A 333 -6.73 9.61 4.54
N ALA A 334 -6.68 10.55 5.48
CA ALA A 334 -7.82 11.29 5.95
C ALA A 334 -7.41 12.74 6.22
N THR A 335 -8.34 13.69 6.07
CA THR A 335 -8.14 15.04 6.63
C THR A 335 -8.62 15.08 8.08
N ALA A 336 -7.82 15.69 8.94
CA ALA A 336 -8.27 16.06 10.28
C ALA A 336 -9.12 17.32 10.16
N ALA A 337 -10.43 17.22 10.42
CA ALA A 337 -11.25 18.40 10.60
C ALA A 337 -10.84 19.09 11.91
N ALA A 338 -10.44 20.36 11.84
CA ALA A 338 -10.17 21.14 13.05
C ALA A 338 -11.47 21.25 13.89
N PRO A 339 -11.40 21.13 15.23
CA PRO A 339 -12.57 21.30 16.09
C PRO A 339 -13.25 22.66 15.81
N GLY A 340 -14.54 22.64 15.47
CA GLY A 340 -15.34 23.86 15.27
C GLY A 340 -15.33 24.47 13.87
N ARG A 341 -14.68 23.85 12.87
CA ARG A 341 -14.87 24.20 11.44
C ARG A 341 -15.64 23.08 10.73
N PRO A 342 -16.60 23.38 9.84
CA PRO A 342 -17.10 22.38 8.91
C PRO A 342 -15.89 21.83 8.14
N GLY A 343 -15.67 20.52 8.20
CA GLY A 343 -14.60 19.85 7.44
C GLY A 343 -14.80 20.05 5.93
N PRO A 344 -13.81 19.73 5.11
CA PRO A 344 -13.94 19.89 3.66
C PRO A 344 -15.07 19.02 3.10
N ASP A 345 -15.87 19.58 2.18
CA ASP A 345 -16.98 18.85 1.55
C ASP A 345 -16.49 17.69 0.67
N SER A 346 -15.27 17.79 0.13
CA SER A 346 -14.69 16.74 -0.72
C SER A 346 -13.17 16.78 -0.77
N LEU A 347 -12.57 15.59 -0.67
CA LEU A 347 -11.18 15.34 -1.04
C LEU A 347 -11.08 14.72 -2.43
N ARG A 348 -10.05 15.12 -3.17
CA ARG A 348 -9.64 14.50 -4.42
C ARG A 348 -8.24 13.94 -4.24
N PHE A 349 -8.04 12.70 -4.64
CA PHE A 349 -6.74 12.03 -4.55
C PHE A 349 -6.21 11.75 -5.95
N GLY A 350 -4.89 11.74 -6.10
CA GLY A 350 -4.21 11.41 -7.34
C GLY A 350 -2.84 10.79 -7.07
N ILE A 351 -2.29 10.13 -8.08
CA ILE A 351 -0.89 9.68 -8.09
C ILE A 351 -0.11 10.70 -8.92
N ALA A 352 0.65 11.57 -8.24
CA ALA A 352 1.37 12.67 -8.86
C ALA A 352 2.69 12.25 -9.53
N GLY A 353 3.26 11.12 -9.11
CA GLY A 353 4.56 10.64 -9.60
C GLY A 353 4.94 9.25 -9.08
N GLY A 354 5.88 8.60 -9.79
CA GLY A 354 6.37 7.25 -9.47
C GLY A 354 6.69 6.46 -10.73
N ASN A 355 7.76 5.66 -10.70
CA ASN A 355 8.23 4.85 -11.83
C ASN A 355 7.34 3.64 -12.16
N ASN A 356 6.28 3.39 -11.38
CA ASN A 356 5.55 2.11 -11.33
C ASN A 356 4.03 2.26 -11.50
N ARG A 357 3.58 2.96 -12.56
CA ARG A 357 2.18 3.39 -12.80
C ARG A 357 1.11 2.28 -12.99
N GLY A 358 1.41 1.01 -12.73
CA GLY A 358 0.46 -0.11 -12.80
C GLY A 358 0.26 -0.88 -11.50
N HIS A 359 1.12 -0.69 -10.50
CA HIS A 359 1.08 -1.46 -9.26
C HIS A 359 0.15 -0.87 -8.19
N PHE A 360 -0.16 0.41 -8.28
CA PHE A 360 -0.91 1.13 -7.26
C PHE A 360 -2.14 1.82 -7.84
N VAL A 361 -3.22 1.79 -7.08
CA VAL A 361 -4.45 2.51 -7.36
C VAL A 361 -4.83 3.30 -6.12
N VAL A 362 -5.29 4.54 -6.30
CA VAL A 362 -5.89 5.29 -5.19
C VAL A 362 -7.40 5.20 -5.31
N GLN A 363 -8.06 4.75 -4.26
CA GLN A 363 -9.51 4.66 -4.19
C GLN A 363 -10.05 5.63 -3.15
N ARG A 364 -11.13 6.34 -3.48
CA ARG A 364 -11.88 7.12 -2.50
C ARG A 364 -12.82 6.21 -1.71
N SER A 365 -12.58 6.06 -0.42
CA SER A 365 -13.39 5.21 0.46
C SER A 365 -14.63 5.95 0.99
N ASP A 366 -14.49 7.22 1.36
CA ASP A 366 -15.63 8.10 1.71
C ASP A 366 -15.39 9.57 1.31
N ARG A 367 -16.17 10.54 1.83
CA ARG A 367 -15.98 11.95 1.47
C ARG A 367 -14.66 12.55 1.96
N HIS A 368 -14.10 12.01 3.04
CA HIS A 368 -12.96 12.49 3.81
C HIS A 368 -11.81 11.48 3.89
N THR A 369 -11.97 10.26 3.34
CA THR A 369 -10.93 9.23 3.34
C THR A 369 -10.64 8.67 1.95
N GLY A 370 -9.36 8.37 1.72
CA GLY A 370 -8.85 7.71 0.52
C GLY A 370 -7.84 6.64 0.89
N GLU A 371 -7.71 5.61 0.06
CA GLU A 371 -6.85 4.46 0.28
C GLU A 371 -5.93 4.24 -0.91
N LEU A 372 -4.64 4.06 -0.64
CA LEU A 372 -3.67 3.57 -1.61
C LEU A 372 -3.69 2.05 -1.58
N LEU A 373 -4.09 1.43 -2.68
CA LEU A 373 -4.18 -0.01 -2.87
C LEU A 373 -3.01 -0.51 -3.72
N LEU A 374 -2.37 -1.58 -3.27
CA LEU A 374 -1.47 -2.40 -4.09
C LEU A 374 -2.32 -3.41 -4.87
N VAL A 375 -2.32 -3.28 -6.20
CA VAL A 375 -3.17 -4.11 -7.08
C VAL A 375 -2.39 -5.23 -7.77
N GLN A 376 -1.08 -5.10 -7.88
CA GLN A 376 -0.18 -6.11 -8.45
C GLN A 376 0.89 -6.50 -7.43
N SER A 377 1.28 -7.77 -7.41
CA SER A 377 2.31 -8.25 -6.49
C SER A 377 3.65 -7.57 -6.75
N LEU A 378 4.44 -7.41 -5.69
CA LEU A 378 5.80 -6.88 -5.77
C LEU A 378 6.77 -8.03 -5.49
N GLN A 379 7.79 -8.14 -6.33
CA GLN A 379 8.95 -8.99 -6.08
C GLN A 379 10.07 -8.12 -5.49
N GLY A 380 10.64 -8.55 -4.38
CA GLY A 380 11.82 -7.92 -3.77
C GLY A 380 13.13 -8.63 -4.14
N PRO A 381 14.28 -8.13 -3.65
CA PRO A 381 14.44 -6.91 -2.88
C PRO A 381 14.40 -5.67 -3.80
N ARG A 382 13.52 -4.71 -3.50
CA ARG A 382 13.51 -3.42 -4.21
C ARG A 382 12.89 -2.30 -3.38
N THR A 383 13.32 -1.08 -3.63
CA THR A 383 12.71 0.13 -3.07
C THR A 383 11.85 0.80 -4.12
N ILE A 384 10.58 1.10 -3.79
CA ILE A 384 9.63 1.74 -4.70
C ILE A 384 9.20 3.07 -4.12
N HIS A 385 9.12 4.10 -4.96
CA HIS A 385 8.62 5.42 -4.59
C HIS A 385 7.27 5.70 -5.27
N VAL A 386 6.30 6.15 -4.48
CA VAL A 386 4.97 6.54 -4.92
C VAL A 386 4.62 7.89 -4.30
N ASP A 387 4.36 8.87 -5.16
CA ASP A 387 3.92 10.20 -4.74
C ASP A 387 2.40 10.30 -4.91
N VAL A 388 1.70 10.47 -3.79
CA VAL A 388 0.24 10.60 -3.75
C VAL A 388 -0.12 12.03 -3.39
N ASP A 389 -0.95 12.67 -4.20
CA ASP A 389 -1.45 14.01 -3.93
C ASP A 389 -2.90 14.01 -3.47
N MET A 390 -3.19 14.90 -2.52
CA MET A 390 -4.53 15.11 -1.96
C MET A 390 -4.89 16.59 -2.09
N ALA A 391 -5.99 16.89 -2.77
CA ALA A 391 -6.53 18.22 -2.93
C ALA A 391 -7.84 18.38 -2.14
N GLU A 392 -7.92 19.46 -1.38
CA GLU A 392 -9.05 19.81 -0.53
C GLU A 392 -9.95 20.83 -1.23
N TYR A 393 -11.27 20.56 -1.21
CA TYR A 393 -12.29 21.44 -1.77
C TYR A 393 -13.39 21.73 -0.74
N LEU A 394 -13.80 23.00 -0.67
CA LEU A 394 -14.93 23.49 0.11
C LEU A 394 -15.86 24.22 -0.87
N ASP A 395 -17.15 23.86 -0.92
CA ASP A 395 -18.13 24.41 -1.87
C ASP A 395 -17.65 24.40 -3.34
N ARG A 396 -16.96 23.32 -3.76
CA ARG A 396 -16.30 23.16 -5.08
C ARG A 396 -15.15 24.13 -5.36
N VAL A 397 -14.72 24.93 -4.39
CA VAL A 397 -13.57 25.83 -4.49
C VAL A 397 -12.33 25.15 -3.90
N PHE A 398 -11.25 25.11 -4.68
CA PHE A 398 -9.95 24.59 -4.24
C PHE A 398 -9.44 25.38 -3.03
N GLN A 399 -9.12 24.67 -1.95
CA GLN A 399 -8.56 25.26 -0.73
C GLN A 399 -7.05 25.07 -0.69
N THR A 400 -6.60 23.82 -0.76
CA THR A 400 -5.19 23.49 -0.58
C THR A 400 -4.84 22.11 -1.16
N LYS A 401 -3.55 21.85 -1.30
CA LYS A 401 -2.98 20.59 -1.80
C LYS A 401 -1.98 20.04 -0.79
N HIS A 402 -1.96 18.74 -0.61
CA HIS A 402 -1.02 18.01 0.22
C HIS A 402 -0.33 16.95 -0.63
N LEU A 403 0.94 16.66 -0.34
CA LEU A 403 1.72 15.65 -1.03
C LEU A 403 2.27 14.63 -0.03
N SER A 404 1.98 13.36 -0.25
CA SER A 404 2.54 12.25 0.51
C SER A 404 3.56 11.53 -0.36
N LYS A 405 4.82 11.56 0.06
CA LYS A 405 5.92 10.81 -0.55
C LYS A 405 6.07 9.48 0.17
N ILE A 406 5.68 8.40 -0.48
CA ILE A 406 5.66 7.07 0.10
C ILE A 406 6.82 6.27 -0.47
N THR A 407 7.68 5.75 0.41
CA THR A 407 8.79 4.86 0.07
C THR A 407 8.49 3.48 0.62
N LEU A 408 8.43 2.49 -0.27
CA LEU A 408 8.11 1.10 0.03
C LEU A 408 9.40 0.29 -0.02
N PHE A 409 9.72 -0.41 1.05
CA PHE A 409 10.83 -1.36 1.11
C PHE A 409 10.27 -2.77 0.95
N VAL A 410 10.53 -3.40 -0.19
CA VAL A 410 10.06 -4.76 -0.48
C VAL A 410 11.14 -5.74 -0.07
N SER A 411 10.85 -6.60 0.92
CA SER A 411 11.79 -7.61 1.41
C SER A 411 12.11 -8.65 0.33
N ALA A 412 13.31 -9.25 0.36
CA ALA A 412 13.68 -10.37 -0.51
C ALA A 412 12.94 -11.68 -0.15
N TYR A 413 12.38 -11.76 1.05
CA TYR A 413 11.80 -12.98 1.60
C TYR A 413 10.27 -12.98 1.51
N GLU A 414 9.72 -14.18 1.31
CA GLU A 414 8.28 -14.46 1.25
C GLU A 414 7.82 -14.96 2.62
N PHE A 415 7.54 -14.01 3.51
CA PHE A 415 6.96 -14.23 4.83
C PHE A 415 5.47 -13.93 4.85
#